data_AF-A0ABD3Q8X5-F1
#
_entry.id   AF-A0ABD3Q8X5-F1
#
_cell.length_a   1.000
_cell.length_b   1.000
_cell.length_c   1.000
_cell.angle_alpha   90.00
_cell.angle_beta   90.00
_cell.angle_gamma   90.00
#
_symmetry.space_group_name_H-M   'P 1'
#
loop_
_entity.id
_entity.type
_entity.pdbx_description
1 polymer ?
#
loop_
_entity_poly.entity_id
_entity_poly.type
_entity_poly.pdbx_seq_one_letter_code
_entity_poly.pdbx_strand_id
1 'polypeptide(L)'
;MFMRLNGAWAIDGMKSRKDDAASTTFVTPTTIAFKLFIAWLYFDAGYGKYTDPLQGWTLDARPLPALDTYVRHTAVARYMYGWLGPRGLRYMTPTVVYVELLGVPSAFLTGFFTRRSDWARMALYCTIGLMCSMHIGIALTMNNTLILSLAACVAWCVFLPEGVGDDFRGLLLSLSSTSSSSSSFPSRGGGGPDCEASAGGFSLIIKKHGISMLVISSFVSGSVWFETMSAQCNQSMEHIWSTLLHNRWNVFVGAEEYVTWEIAPGRLLDGSIVDVWSKSDTVSWDMPGAGAPCTSTARAGRWRSFPYLAELDGEDGEALWGYLCRQWDAENEVGVPGNGGKRLLRYNFFMLQADVLPNMGFSATRKRLVHSHDCTSDSNFAKETKEEKTGGFDFASSGEL
;
A
#
# COMPACT_ATOMS: atom_id res chain seq x y z
N MET A 1 14.52 -8.22 -17.90
CA MET A 1 14.88 -9.65 -17.87
C MET A 1 13.64 -10.43 -17.47
N PHE A 2 12.84 -10.89 -18.45
CA PHE A 2 11.55 -11.54 -18.18
C PHE A 2 11.77 -13.04 -18.00
N MET A 3 11.52 -13.53 -16.78
CA MET A 3 11.51 -14.97 -16.50
C MET A 3 10.36 -15.64 -17.26
N ARG A 4 10.56 -16.87 -17.74
CA ARG A 4 9.44 -17.71 -18.18
C ARG A 4 8.60 -18.03 -16.94
N LEU A 5 7.40 -17.47 -16.84
CA LEU A 5 6.42 -17.74 -15.79
C LEU A 5 5.82 -19.17 -15.86
N ASN A 6 6.43 -20.07 -16.64
CA ASN A 6 5.84 -21.28 -17.20
C ASN A 6 6.34 -22.53 -16.46
N GLY A 7 6.11 -22.61 -15.15
CA GLY A 7 6.54 -23.75 -14.35
C GLY A 7 5.41 -24.29 -13.48
N ALA A 8 4.71 -25.31 -13.95
CA ALA A 8 3.80 -26.11 -13.13
C ALA A 8 4.58 -27.02 -12.15
N TRP A 9 4.01 -27.28 -10.98
CA TRP A 9 4.56 -28.24 -10.01
C TRP A 9 4.16 -29.65 -10.44
N ALA A 10 4.99 -30.32 -11.23
CA ALA A 10 4.90 -31.76 -11.43
C ALA A 10 6.30 -32.35 -11.31
N ILE A 11 6.52 -33.16 -10.28
CA ILE A 11 7.60 -34.15 -10.31
C ILE A 11 7.15 -35.14 -11.37
N ASP A 12 7.71 -35.04 -12.57
CA ASP A 12 7.48 -36.04 -13.61
C ASP A 12 7.93 -37.39 -13.03
N GLY A 13 6.94 -38.19 -12.63
CA GLY A 13 7.16 -39.59 -12.32
C GLY A 13 7.76 -40.21 -13.56
N MET A 14 9.04 -40.56 -13.46
CA MET A 14 9.92 -41.10 -14.48
C MET A 14 9.32 -42.37 -15.10
N LYS A 15 8.29 -42.24 -15.95
CA LYS A 15 7.80 -43.31 -16.81
C LYS A 15 8.35 -43.05 -18.19
N SER A 16 9.45 -43.76 -18.46
CA SER A 16 10.00 -44.03 -19.77
C SER A 16 8.88 -44.36 -20.76
N ARG A 17 8.53 -43.40 -21.61
CA ARG A 17 7.90 -43.64 -22.89
C ARG A 17 8.58 -42.72 -23.91
N LYS A 18 9.39 -43.35 -24.77
CA LYS A 18 9.80 -42.80 -26.05
C LYS A 18 8.52 -42.52 -26.85
N ASP A 19 8.19 -41.25 -26.99
CA ASP A 19 7.94 -40.59 -28.29
C ASP A 19 7.19 -39.27 -28.07
N ASP A 20 7.81 -38.22 -28.61
CA ASP A 20 7.32 -36.89 -28.99
C ASP A 20 6.75 -35.89 -27.96
N ALA A 21 7.41 -34.73 -27.95
CA ALA A 21 7.06 -33.49 -27.26
C ALA A 21 6.99 -33.57 -25.72
N ALA A 22 8.09 -33.98 -25.10
CA ALA A 22 8.30 -33.71 -23.68
C ALA A 22 8.27 -32.18 -23.45
N SER A 23 7.14 -31.65 -22.99
CA SER A 23 7.08 -30.34 -22.33
C SER A 23 7.92 -30.48 -21.06
N THR A 24 9.22 -30.26 -21.18
CA THR A 24 10.11 -30.21 -20.04
C THR A 24 9.69 -29.04 -19.18
N THR A 25 8.98 -29.36 -18.11
CA THR A 25 8.55 -28.40 -17.09
C THR A 25 9.82 -27.86 -16.43
N PHE A 26 10.39 -26.79 -16.99
CA PHE A 26 11.61 -26.18 -16.48
C PHE A 26 11.23 -25.29 -15.31
N VAL A 27 11.02 -25.92 -14.14
CA VAL A 27 10.89 -25.18 -12.90
C VAL A 27 12.24 -24.56 -12.60
N THR A 28 12.39 -23.26 -12.89
CA THR A 28 13.63 -22.58 -12.59
C THR A 28 13.77 -22.46 -11.06
N PRO A 29 14.98 -22.64 -10.49
CA PRO A 29 15.23 -22.38 -9.07
C PRO A 29 14.75 -20.99 -8.65
N THR A 30 14.83 -20.00 -9.55
CA THR A 30 14.33 -18.64 -9.34
C THR A 30 12.82 -18.59 -9.12
N THR A 31 12.03 -19.34 -9.90
CA THR A 31 10.57 -19.41 -9.71
C THR A 31 10.21 -20.04 -8.37
N ILE A 32 10.95 -21.08 -7.95
CA ILE A 32 10.77 -21.71 -6.63
C ILE A 32 11.11 -20.71 -5.53
N ALA A 33 12.28 -20.08 -5.61
CA ALA A 33 12.73 -19.09 -4.64
C ALA A 33 11.72 -17.94 -4.52
N PHE A 34 11.20 -17.44 -5.64
CA PHE A 34 10.20 -16.37 -5.63
C PHE A 34 8.85 -16.82 -5.02
N LYS A 35 8.37 -18.03 -5.32
CA LYS A 35 7.16 -18.59 -4.69
C LYS A 35 7.34 -18.78 -3.19
N LEU A 36 8.49 -19.29 -2.75
CA LEU A 36 8.83 -19.44 -1.33
C LEU A 36 8.96 -18.08 -0.64
N PHE A 37 9.52 -17.09 -1.33
CA PHE A 37 9.59 -15.73 -0.81
C PHE A 37 8.20 -15.13 -0.61
N ILE A 38 7.29 -15.27 -1.58
CA ILE A 38 5.89 -14.87 -1.41
C ILE A 38 5.25 -15.62 -0.24
N ALA A 39 5.48 -16.93 -0.14
CA ALA A 39 4.98 -17.74 0.97
C ALA A 39 5.43 -17.22 2.33
N TRP A 40 6.72 -16.91 2.45
CA TRP A 40 7.29 -16.30 3.64
C TRP A 40 6.63 -14.96 3.96
N LEU A 41 6.47 -14.07 2.97
CA LEU A 41 5.85 -12.75 3.18
C LEU A 41 4.41 -12.86 3.73
N TYR A 42 3.57 -13.72 3.15
CA TYR A 42 2.19 -13.87 3.62
C TYR A 42 2.10 -14.63 4.94
N PHE A 43 2.97 -15.61 5.17
CA PHE A 43 3.04 -16.30 6.44
C PHE A 43 3.48 -15.35 7.55
N ASP A 44 4.56 -14.59 7.35
CA ASP A 44 5.06 -13.59 8.31
C ASP A 44 4.01 -12.52 8.60
N ALA A 45 3.35 -11.98 7.56
CA ALA A 45 2.28 -11.02 7.71
C ALA A 45 1.07 -11.58 8.48
N GLY A 46 0.59 -12.77 8.08
CA GLY A 46 -0.55 -13.42 8.72
C GLY A 46 -0.25 -13.88 10.15
N TYR A 47 0.96 -14.37 10.41
CA TYR A 47 1.41 -14.79 11.73
C TYR A 47 1.60 -13.58 12.64
N GLY A 48 2.14 -12.47 12.13
CA GLY A 48 2.23 -11.21 12.86
C GLY A 48 0.86 -10.69 13.30
N LYS A 49 -0.17 -10.78 12.44
CA LYS A 49 -1.55 -10.45 12.80
C LYS A 49 -2.16 -11.43 13.80
N TYR A 50 -1.88 -12.72 13.63
CA TYR A 50 -2.39 -13.77 14.52
C TYR A 50 -1.80 -13.66 15.93
N THR A 51 -0.53 -13.27 16.04
CA THR A 51 0.21 -13.10 17.30
C THR A 51 0.19 -11.67 17.82
N ASP A 52 -0.63 -10.79 17.25
CA ASP A 52 -0.79 -9.42 17.71
C ASP A 52 -1.14 -9.40 19.21
N PRO A 53 -0.28 -8.81 20.07
CA PRO A 53 -0.52 -8.79 21.51
C PRO A 53 -1.80 -8.05 21.89
N LEU A 54 -2.25 -7.11 21.06
CA LEU A 54 -3.51 -6.38 21.27
C LEU A 54 -4.73 -7.15 20.75
N GLN A 55 -4.52 -8.31 20.12
CA GLN A 55 -5.56 -9.13 19.51
C GLN A 55 -6.48 -8.33 18.57
N GLY A 56 -5.94 -7.30 17.92
CA GLY A 56 -6.68 -6.38 17.06
C GLY A 56 -7.32 -7.06 15.85
N TRP A 57 -6.81 -8.23 15.48
CA TRP A 57 -7.29 -9.03 14.36
C TRP A 57 -8.29 -10.13 14.73
N THR A 58 -8.70 -10.19 15.99
CA THR A 58 -9.66 -11.19 16.48
C THR A 58 -11.09 -10.67 16.43
N LEU A 59 -12.06 -11.58 16.57
CA LEU A 59 -13.46 -11.19 16.78
C LEU A 59 -13.65 -10.39 18.07
N ASP A 60 -12.82 -10.62 19.08
CA ASP A 60 -12.94 -9.99 20.40
C ASP A 60 -12.00 -8.80 20.61
N ALA A 61 -11.43 -8.26 19.52
CA ALA A 61 -10.55 -7.11 19.54
C ALA A 61 -11.11 -5.94 20.38
N ARG A 62 -10.26 -5.37 21.24
CA ARG A 62 -10.55 -4.21 22.08
C ARG A 62 -9.47 -3.15 21.89
N PRO A 63 -9.82 -1.85 21.86
CA PRO A 63 -11.18 -1.30 21.89
C PRO A 63 -11.91 -1.46 20.55
N LEU A 64 -11.19 -1.57 19.43
CA LEU A 64 -11.73 -1.66 18.08
C LEU A 64 -10.97 -2.73 17.27
N PRO A 65 -11.62 -3.39 16.30
CA PRO A 65 -10.94 -4.32 15.41
C PRO A 65 -10.07 -3.57 14.40
N ALA A 66 -8.95 -4.16 13.98
CA ALA A 66 -7.95 -3.50 13.16
C ALA A 66 -8.52 -2.94 11.84
N LEU A 67 -9.44 -3.66 11.20
CA LEU A 67 -10.07 -3.21 9.97
C LEU A 67 -10.89 -1.92 10.18
N ASP A 68 -11.48 -1.71 11.36
CA ASP A 68 -12.21 -0.49 11.69
C ASP A 68 -11.30 0.74 11.70
N THR A 69 -10.05 0.57 12.14
CA THR A 69 -9.03 1.62 12.08
C THR A 69 -8.65 1.93 10.62
N TYR A 70 -8.40 0.90 9.81
CA TYR A 70 -7.97 1.07 8.41
C TYR A 70 -9.07 1.58 7.48
N VAL A 71 -10.35 1.42 7.82
CA VAL A 71 -11.45 1.82 6.93
C VAL A 71 -11.78 3.33 7.03
N ARG A 72 -10.88 4.11 7.64
CA ARG A 72 -11.06 5.55 7.89
C ARG A 72 -10.42 6.47 6.83
N HIS A 73 -9.61 5.92 5.93
CA HIS A 73 -8.70 6.71 5.10
C HIS A 73 -9.27 7.21 3.76
N THR A 74 -10.28 6.57 3.19
CA THR A 74 -10.78 6.95 1.86
C THR A 74 -12.29 7.05 1.82
N ALA A 75 -12.82 7.75 0.82
CA ALA A 75 -14.26 7.79 0.58
C ALA A 75 -14.84 6.38 0.37
N VAL A 76 -14.13 5.51 -0.36
CA VAL A 76 -14.53 4.11 -0.57
C VAL A 76 -14.61 3.37 0.75
N ALA A 77 -13.62 3.56 1.62
CA ALA A 77 -13.61 2.97 2.94
C ALA A 77 -14.80 3.45 3.79
N ARG A 78 -15.12 4.74 3.76
CA ARG A 78 -16.30 5.29 4.44
C ARG A 78 -17.62 4.72 3.90
N TYR A 79 -17.73 4.51 2.59
CA TYR A 79 -18.91 3.82 2.01
C TYR A 79 -18.99 2.37 2.46
N MET A 80 -17.86 1.66 2.48
CA MET A 80 -17.79 0.28 2.98
C MET A 80 -18.17 0.20 4.46
N TYR A 81 -17.70 1.14 5.27
CA TYR A 81 -18.12 1.29 6.67
C TYR A 81 -19.63 1.56 6.78
N GLY A 82 -20.17 2.46 5.95
CA GLY A 82 -21.60 2.75 5.93
C GLY A 82 -22.47 1.53 5.59
N TRP A 83 -21.96 0.64 4.73
CA TRP A 83 -22.68 -0.57 4.32
C TRP A 83 -22.55 -1.73 5.32
N LEU A 84 -21.34 -1.99 5.81
CA LEU A 84 -21.06 -3.12 6.72
C LEU A 84 -21.34 -2.79 8.20
N GLY A 85 -21.17 -1.52 8.56
CA GLY A 85 -21.13 -1.05 9.94
C GLY A 85 -20.00 -1.65 10.79
N PRO A 86 -19.91 -1.27 12.07
CA PRO A 86 -18.90 -1.79 12.99
C PRO A 86 -18.94 -3.32 13.12
N ARG A 87 -20.15 -3.91 13.13
CA ARG A 87 -20.33 -5.36 13.27
C ARG A 87 -19.82 -6.12 12.05
N GLY A 88 -20.11 -5.63 10.84
CA GLY A 88 -19.64 -6.27 9.61
C GLY A 88 -18.11 -6.23 9.52
N LEU A 89 -17.49 -5.08 9.82
CA LEU A 89 -16.04 -4.96 9.86
C LEU A 89 -15.40 -5.87 10.91
N ARG A 90 -16.02 -6.01 12.08
CA ARG A 90 -15.57 -6.94 13.13
C ARG A 90 -15.56 -8.40 12.67
N TYR A 91 -16.59 -8.84 11.94
CA TYR A 91 -16.62 -10.19 11.38
C TYR A 91 -15.62 -10.39 10.23
N MET A 92 -15.35 -9.36 9.44
CA MET A 92 -14.38 -9.43 8.35
C MET A 92 -12.92 -9.39 8.83
N THR A 93 -12.66 -8.77 9.97
CA THR A 93 -11.30 -8.59 10.51
C THR A 93 -10.50 -9.91 10.60
N PRO A 94 -10.99 -11.00 11.24
CA PRO A 94 -10.24 -12.25 11.29
C PRO A 94 -10.09 -12.92 9.92
N THR A 95 -10.96 -12.63 8.94
CA THR A 95 -10.85 -13.23 7.61
C THR A 95 -9.56 -12.82 6.92
N VAL A 96 -9.07 -11.59 7.14
CA VAL A 96 -7.80 -11.12 6.57
C VAL A 96 -6.63 -11.99 7.06
N VAL A 97 -6.59 -12.31 8.36
CA VAL A 97 -5.55 -13.16 8.95
C VAL A 97 -5.53 -14.54 8.30
N TYR A 98 -6.70 -15.18 8.20
CA TYR A 98 -6.79 -16.53 7.64
C TYR A 98 -6.56 -16.55 6.13
N VAL A 99 -6.98 -15.52 5.41
CA VAL A 99 -6.70 -15.37 3.98
C VAL A 99 -5.20 -15.26 3.73
N GLU A 100 -4.48 -14.48 4.54
CA GLU A 100 -3.02 -14.38 4.42
C GLU A 100 -2.31 -15.68 4.81
N LEU A 101 -2.69 -16.30 5.95
CA LEU A 101 -2.07 -17.55 6.42
C LEU A 101 -2.35 -18.74 5.51
N LEU A 102 -3.57 -18.85 4.97
CA LEU A 102 -4.03 -20.02 4.22
C LEU A 102 -3.98 -19.83 2.71
N GLY A 103 -3.92 -18.59 2.21
CA GLY A 103 -3.92 -18.29 0.78
C GLY A 103 -2.76 -18.95 0.06
N VAL A 104 -1.52 -18.81 0.58
CA VAL A 104 -0.34 -19.40 -0.07
C VAL A 104 -0.32 -20.94 0.04
N PRO A 105 -0.52 -21.55 1.23
CA PRO A 105 -0.65 -23.01 1.32
C PRO A 105 -1.72 -23.58 0.39
N SER A 106 -2.87 -22.91 0.28
CA SER A 106 -3.95 -23.30 -0.63
C SER A 106 -3.50 -23.22 -2.08
N ALA A 107 -2.80 -22.16 -2.50
CA ALA A 107 -2.28 -22.02 -3.85
C ALA A 107 -1.21 -23.08 -4.19
N PHE A 108 -0.35 -23.48 -3.24
CA PHE A 108 0.58 -24.59 -3.45
C PHE A 108 -0.13 -25.93 -3.58
N LEU A 109 -1.04 -26.23 -2.66
CA LEU A 109 -1.78 -27.50 -2.64
C LEU A 109 -2.61 -27.66 -3.91
N THR A 110 -3.40 -26.65 -4.25
CA THR A 110 -4.22 -26.65 -5.46
C THR A 110 -3.35 -26.65 -6.72
N GLY A 111 -2.26 -25.87 -6.71
CA GLY A 111 -1.20 -25.85 -7.73
C GLY A 111 -0.68 -27.25 -8.09
N PHE A 112 -0.37 -28.06 -7.08
CA PHE A 112 0.11 -29.43 -7.24
C PHE A 112 -0.92 -30.36 -7.89
N PHE A 113 -2.21 -30.15 -7.63
CA PHE A 113 -3.30 -30.99 -8.16
C PHE A 113 -3.90 -30.50 -9.48
N THR A 114 -3.55 -29.29 -9.96
CA THR A 114 -4.14 -28.68 -11.16
C THR A 114 -4.08 -29.54 -12.42
N ARG A 115 -3.03 -30.36 -12.59
CA ARG A 115 -2.88 -31.26 -13.75
C ARG A 115 -3.83 -32.45 -13.70
N ARG A 116 -4.29 -32.84 -12.51
CA ARG A 116 -5.11 -34.04 -12.28
C ARG A 116 -6.59 -33.73 -12.08
N SER A 117 -6.94 -32.49 -11.74
CA SER A 117 -8.32 -32.18 -11.41
C SER A 117 -8.75 -30.75 -11.70
N ASP A 118 -9.89 -30.62 -12.36
CA ASP A 118 -10.50 -29.34 -12.71
C ASP A 118 -10.92 -28.55 -11.46
N TRP A 119 -11.36 -29.24 -10.39
CA TRP A 119 -11.69 -28.58 -9.12
C TRP A 119 -10.47 -27.89 -8.51
N ALA A 120 -9.28 -28.50 -8.61
CA ALA A 120 -8.05 -27.94 -8.07
C ALA A 120 -7.65 -26.69 -8.86
N ARG A 121 -7.87 -26.70 -10.17
CA ARG A 121 -7.65 -25.53 -11.02
C ARG A 121 -8.60 -24.39 -10.68
N MET A 122 -9.89 -24.69 -10.52
CA MET A 122 -10.88 -23.71 -10.08
C MET A 122 -10.52 -23.14 -8.70
N ALA A 123 -10.17 -23.98 -7.74
CA ALA A 123 -9.77 -23.56 -6.40
C ALA A 123 -8.52 -22.67 -6.41
N LEU A 124 -7.53 -22.96 -7.28
CA LEU A 124 -6.36 -22.12 -7.48
C LEU A 124 -6.75 -20.74 -8.03
N TYR A 125 -7.61 -20.68 -9.06
CA TYR A 125 -8.10 -19.42 -9.61
C TYR A 125 -8.90 -18.62 -8.59
N CYS A 126 -9.76 -19.28 -7.80
CA CYS A 126 -10.48 -18.64 -6.70
C CYS A 126 -9.51 -18.09 -5.65
N THR A 127 -8.45 -18.82 -5.30
CA THR A 127 -7.44 -18.37 -4.33
C THR A 127 -6.73 -17.11 -4.84
N ILE A 128 -6.22 -17.14 -6.08
CA ILE A 128 -5.54 -16.00 -6.69
C ILE A 128 -6.49 -14.80 -6.82
N GLY A 129 -7.72 -15.03 -7.29
CA GLY A 129 -8.74 -13.99 -7.40
C GLY A 129 -9.07 -13.37 -6.05
N LEU A 130 -9.18 -14.18 -5.00
CA LEU A 130 -9.43 -13.72 -3.64
C LEU A 130 -8.26 -12.86 -3.12
N MET A 131 -7.01 -13.31 -3.31
CA MET A 131 -5.83 -12.53 -2.92
C MET A 131 -5.74 -11.20 -3.68
N CYS A 132 -5.96 -11.21 -4.99
CA CYS A 132 -6.00 -9.98 -5.78
C CYS A 132 -7.13 -9.06 -5.33
N SER A 133 -8.33 -9.60 -5.04
CA SER A 133 -9.46 -8.81 -4.56
C SER A 133 -9.18 -8.13 -3.21
N MET A 134 -8.48 -8.82 -2.30
CA MET A 134 -8.03 -8.26 -1.04
C MET A 134 -7.07 -7.09 -1.26
N HIS A 135 -6.06 -7.23 -2.14
CA HIS A 135 -5.12 -6.15 -2.46
C HIS A 135 -5.77 -4.96 -3.16
N ILE A 136 -6.73 -5.21 -4.05
CA ILE A 136 -7.55 -4.15 -4.66
C ILE A 136 -8.36 -3.45 -3.58
N GLY A 137 -8.97 -4.19 -2.66
CA GLY A 137 -9.68 -3.64 -1.50
C GLY A 137 -8.77 -2.74 -0.66
N ILE A 138 -7.55 -3.20 -0.35
CA ILE A 138 -6.52 -2.41 0.36
C ILE A 138 -6.18 -1.13 -0.43
N ALA A 139 -5.93 -1.24 -1.74
CA ALA A 139 -5.62 -0.11 -2.60
C ALA A 139 -6.71 0.97 -2.61
N LEU A 140 -7.97 0.54 -2.58
CA LEU A 140 -9.13 1.44 -2.59
C LEU A 140 -9.41 2.04 -1.21
N THR A 141 -9.10 1.31 -0.14
CA THR A 141 -9.44 1.70 1.24
C THR A 141 -8.30 2.41 1.96
N MET A 142 -7.08 2.37 1.43
CA MET A 142 -5.91 3.01 2.01
C MET A 142 -5.16 3.86 1.00
N ASN A 143 -4.96 5.14 1.35
CA ASN A 143 -4.10 6.03 0.60
C ASN A 143 -2.67 5.46 0.52
N ASN A 144 -2.04 5.57 -0.66
CA ASN A 144 -0.62 5.20 -0.90
C ASN A 144 -0.29 3.69 -0.98
N THR A 145 -1.28 2.81 -1.13
CA THR A 145 -1.01 1.36 -1.30
C THR A 145 -1.21 0.86 -2.72
N LEU A 146 -1.65 1.70 -3.67
CA LEU A 146 -2.04 1.27 -5.01
C LEU A 146 -0.93 0.53 -5.77
N ILE A 147 0.29 1.08 -5.81
CA ILE A 147 1.44 0.44 -6.48
C ILE A 147 1.83 -0.87 -5.76
N LEU A 148 1.83 -0.85 -4.42
CA LEU A 148 2.17 -2.03 -3.63
C LEU A 148 1.15 -3.16 -3.84
N SER A 149 -0.14 -2.84 -3.81
CA SER A 149 -1.25 -3.75 -4.08
C SER A 149 -1.20 -4.28 -5.51
N LEU A 150 -0.89 -3.44 -6.50
CA LEU A 150 -0.71 -3.85 -7.88
C LEU A 150 0.48 -4.80 -8.03
N ALA A 151 1.62 -4.47 -7.41
CA ALA A 151 2.79 -5.36 -7.38
C ALA A 151 2.47 -6.69 -6.69
N ALA A 152 1.69 -6.67 -5.62
CA ALA A 152 1.21 -7.88 -4.94
C ALA A 152 0.32 -8.72 -5.86
N CYS A 153 -0.65 -8.11 -6.56
CA CYS A 153 -1.49 -8.80 -7.56
C CYS A 153 -0.64 -9.46 -8.66
N VAL A 154 0.36 -8.76 -9.19
CA VAL A 154 1.29 -9.30 -10.20
C VAL A 154 2.13 -10.44 -9.61
N ALA A 155 2.59 -10.32 -8.36
CA ALA A 155 3.33 -11.38 -7.69
C ALA A 155 2.50 -12.67 -7.58
N TRP A 156 1.20 -12.55 -7.29
CA TRP A 156 0.27 -13.69 -7.26
C TRP A 156 0.10 -14.41 -8.60
N CYS A 157 0.33 -13.72 -9.73
CA CYS A 157 0.29 -14.35 -11.04
C CYS A 157 1.35 -15.46 -11.22
N VAL A 158 2.40 -15.53 -10.40
CA VAL A 158 3.38 -16.63 -10.47
C VAL A 158 2.78 -18.00 -10.12
N PHE A 159 1.64 -18.02 -9.42
CA PHE A 159 0.93 -19.26 -9.06
C PHE A 159 0.02 -19.77 -10.17
N LEU A 160 -0.24 -18.98 -11.21
CA LEU A 160 -1.10 -19.40 -12.33
C LEU A 160 -0.48 -20.61 -13.07
N PRO A 161 -1.29 -21.63 -13.43
CA PRO A 161 -0.83 -22.75 -14.23
C PRO A 161 -0.59 -22.32 -15.68
N GLU A 162 0.09 -23.15 -16.47
CA GLU A 162 0.24 -22.88 -17.89
C GLU A 162 -1.13 -22.97 -18.61
N GLY A 163 -1.33 -22.13 -19.63
CA GLY A 163 -2.56 -22.17 -20.45
C GLY A 163 -3.77 -21.44 -19.89
N VAL A 164 -3.65 -20.62 -18.83
CA VAL A 164 -4.79 -19.85 -18.26
C VAL A 164 -5.56 -19.06 -19.33
N GLY A 165 -4.86 -18.51 -20.33
CA GLY A 165 -5.49 -17.78 -21.42
C GLY A 165 -6.50 -18.60 -22.22
N ASP A 166 -6.23 -19.89 -22.42
CA ASP A 166 -7.10 -20.79 -23.17
C ASP A 166 -8.29 -21.28 -22.31
N ASP A 167 -8.06 -21.52 -21.02
CA ASP A 167 -9.12 -21.93 -20.07
C ASP A 167 -10.16 -20.83 -19.86
N PHE A 168 -9.69 -19.60 -19.63
CA PHE A 168 -10.58 -18.46 -19.38
C PHE A 168 -11.41 -18.12 -20.62
N ARG A 169 -10.85 -18.38 -21.81
CA ARG A 169 -11.59 -18.29 -23.08
C ARG A 169 -12.73 -19.31 -23.14
N GLY A 170 -12.50 -20.56 -22.73
CA GLY A 170 -13.57 -21.56 -22.65
C GLY A 170 -14.71 -21.12 -21.72
N LEU A 171 -14.35 -20.55 -20.57
CA LEU A 171 -15.30 -20.02 -19.60
C LEU A 171 -16.10 -18.82 -20.14
N LEU A 172 -15.42 -17.84 -20.74
CA LEU A 172 -16.06 -16.64 -21.31
C LEU A 172 -16.99 -17.00 -22.48
N LEU A 173 -16.57 -17.92 -23.35
CA LEU A 173 -17.40 -18.42 -24.43
C LEU A 173 -18.62 -19.18 -23.91
N SER A 174 -18.49 -19.95 -22.82
CA SER A 174 -19.62 -20.63 -22.17
C SER A 174 -20.61 -19.64 -21.54
N LEU A 175 -20.12 -18.58 -20.90
CA LEU A 175 -20.96 -17.52 -20.34
C LEU A 175 -21.70 -16.73 -21.44
N SER A 176 -21.02 -16.38 -22.54
CA SER A 176 -21.63 -15.68 -23.66
C SER A 176 -22.62 -16.52 -24.48
N SER A 177 -22.47 -17.85 -24.49
CA SER A 177 -23.39 -18.76 -25.18
C SER A 177 -24.63 -19.11 -24.36
N THR A 178 -24.68 -18.73 -23.07
CA THR A 178 -25.85 -18.94 -22.22
C THR A 178 -26.95 -17.87 -22.44
N SER A 179 -26.66 -16.80 -23.19
CA SER A 179 -27.61 -15.70 -23.48
C SER A 179 -28.32 -15.76 -24.85
N SER A 180 -28.15 -16.83 -25.64
CA SER A 180 -28.80 -16.95 -26.96
C SER A 180 -29.45 -18.32 -27.17
N SER A 181 -30.48 -18.62 -26.36
CA SER A 181 -31.46 -19.65 -26.69
C SER A 181 -32.78 -18.98 -27.06
N SER A 182 -32.85 -18.42 -28.27
CA SER A 182 -34.11 -18.09 -28.92
C SER A 182 -34.13 -18.66 -30.33
N SER A 183 -34.97 -19.68 -30.49
CA SER A 183 -35.67 -20.13 -31.71
C SER A 183 -34.85 -20.35 -32.97
N SER A 184 -34.67 -21.64 -33.28
CA SER A 184 -34.36 -22.19 -34.59
C SER A 184 -35.42 -21.82 -35.64
N PHE A 185 -35.01 -21.17 -36.73
CA PHE A 185 -35.64 -21.26 -38.04
C PHE A 185 -34.61 -21.79 -39.04
N PRO A 186 -34.91 -22.85 -39.82
CA PRO A 186 -34.00 -23.31 -40.86
C PRO A 186 -34.25 -22.53 -42.14
N SER A 187 -33.39 -21.57 -42.45
CA SER A 187 -33.37 -20.93 -43.78
C SER A 187 -32.14 -21.37 -44.56
N ARG A 188 -32.45 -22.01 -45.67
CA ARG A 188 -31.56 -22.64 -46.65
C ARG A 188 -31.20 -21.61 -47.73
N GLY A 189 -29.91 -21.46 -48.01
CA GLY A 189 -29.42 -21.07 -49.33
C GLY A 189 -28.71 -19.72 -49.42
N GLY A 190 -27.61 -19.71 -50.19
CA GLY A 190 -27.04 -18.51 -50.79
C GLY A 190 -25.55 -18.35 -50.52
N GLY A 191 -24.71 -19.01 -51.32
CA GLY A 191 -23.28 -18.77 -51.34
C GLY A 191 -22.93 -17.40 -51.91
N GLY A 192 -21.97 -16.74 -51.27
CA GLY A 192 -21.24 -15.60 -51.79
C GLY A 192 -19.77 -15.73 -51.35
N PRO A 193 -18.79 -15.35 -52.19
CA PRO A 193 -17.38 -15.45 -51.84
C PRO A 193 -17.03 -14.36 -50.82
N ASP A 194 -16.63 -14.80 -49.64
CA ASP A 194 -16.24 -13.95 -48.53
C ASP A 194 -14.95 -13.19 -48.85
N CYS A 195 -15.06 -11.88 -49.02
CA CYS A 195 -13.96 -10.95 -48.80
C CYS A 195 -13.70 -10.88 -47.29
N GLU A 196 -12.97 -11.87 -46.77
CA GLU A 196 -12.49 -11.89 -45.38
C GLU A 196 -11.44 -10.79 -45.20
N ALA A 197 -11.94 -9.64 -44.75
CA ALA A 197 -11.14 -8.47 -44.44
C ALA A 197 -10.06 -8.79 -43.39
N SER A 198 -8.88 -8.25 -43.66
CA SER A 198 -7.63 -8.22 -42.89
C SER A 198 -7.73 -7.59 -41.47
N ALA A 199 -8.76 -7.94 -40.69
CA ALA A 199 -8.94 -7.54 -39.30
C ALA A 199 -8.60 -8.67 -38.29
N GLY A 200 -8.20 -9.85 -38.77
CA GLY A 200 -7.98 -11.05 -37.96
C GLY A 200 -6.73 -11.04 -37.08
N GLY A 201 -5.70 -10.24 -37.40
CA GLY A 201 -4.42 -10.25 -36.69
C GLY A 201 -4.51 -9.72 -35.26
N PHE A 202 -5.21 -8.60 -35.05
CA PHE A 202 -5.34 -7.98 -33.72
C PHE A 202 -6.28 -8.78 -32.81
N SER A 203 -7.34 -9.37 -33.39
CA SER A 203 -8.23 -10.28 -32.69
C SER A 203 -7.50 -11.53 -32.19
N LEU A 204 -6.57 -12.09 -32.98
CA LEU A 204 -5.82 -13.30 -32.60
C LEU A 204 -4.82 -13.04 -31.47
N ILE A 205 -4.20 -11.85 -31.45
CA ILE A 205 -3.24 -11.45 -30.42
C ILE A 205 -3.94 -11.19 -29.08
N ILE A 206 -5.09 -10.49 -29.10
CA ILE A 206 -5.93 -10.31 -27.91
C ILE A 206 -6.48 -11.68 -27.42
N LYS A 207 -6.80 -12.60 -28.34
CA LYS A 207 -7.31 -13.94 -28.02
C LYS A 207 -6.30 -14.83 -27.29
N LYS A 208 -4.99 -14.70 -27.54
CA LYS A 208 -3.96 -15.57 -26.94
C LYS A 208 -3.31 -14.96 -25.69
N HIS A 209 -3.31 -13.63 -25.59
CA HIS A 209 -2.67 -12.91 -24.49
C HIS A 209 -3.65 -12.09 -23.64
N GLY A 210 -4.96 -12.32 -23.74
CA GLY A 210 -5.99 -11.47 -23.12
C GLY A 210 -5.81 -11.24 -21.62
N ILE A 211 -5.41 -12.27 -20.87
CA ILE A 211 -5.16 -12.14 -19.42
C ILE A 211 -3.85 -11.41 -19.14
N SER A 212 -2.79 -11.71 -19.88
CA SER A 212 -1.54 -10.95 -19.78
C SER A 212 -1.76 -9.48 -20.15
N MET A 213 -2.56 -9.19 -21.17
CA MET A 213 -2.99 -7.85 -21.55
C MET A 213 -3.92 -7.24 -20.50
N LEU A 214 -4.76 -8.01 -19.80
CA LEU A 214 -5.58 -7.49 -18.71
C LEU A 214 -4.72 -7.13 -17.50
N VAL A 215 -3.73 -7.95 -17.14
CA VAL A 215 -2.77 -7.67 -16.07
C VAL A 215 -1.90 -6.47 -16.46
N ILE A 216 -1.36 -6.43 -17.68
CA ILE A 216 -0.57 -5.31 -18.19
C ILE A 216 -1.43 -4.04 -18.29
N SER A 217 -2.66 -4.11 -18.81
CA SER A 217 -3.57 -2.97 -18.86
C SER A 217 -3.98 -2.53 -17.47
N SER A 218 -4.20 -3.44 -16.51
CA SER A 218 -4.46 -3.06 -15.12
C SER A 218 -3.24 -2.37 -14.50
N PHE A 219 -2.04 -2.80 -14.87
CA PHE A 219 -0.79 -2.18 -14.43
C PHE A 219 -0.63 -0.79 -15.04
N VAL A 220 -0.79 -0.67 -16.36
CA VAL A 220 -0.71 0.59 -17.09
C VAL A 220 -1.82 1.56 -16.66
N SER A 221 -3.07 1.11 -16.51
CA SER A 221 -4.17 1.94 -16.01
C SER A 221 -3.98 2.33 -14.55
N GLY A 222 -3.44 1.44 -13.71
CA GLY A 222 -3.06 1.75 -12.34
C GLY A 222 -1.96 2.81 -12.27
N SER A 223 -0.92 2.65 -13.09
CA SER A 223 0.16 3.64 -13.24
C SER A 223 -0.37 4.99 -13.79
N VAL A 224 -1.21 4.98 -14.83
CA VAL A 224 -1.78 6.20 -15.42
C VAL A 224 -2.73 6.89 -14.45
N TRP A 225 -3.61 6.17 -13.76
CA TRP A 225 -4.48 6.74 -12.73
C TRP A 225 -3.66 7.38 -11.62
N PHE A 226 -2.58 6.73 -11.19
CA PHE A 226 -1.67 7.25 -10.18
C PHE A 226 -0.97 8.54 -10.65
N GLU A 227 -0.44 8.55 -11.88
CA GLU A 227 0.19 9.75 -12.46
C GLU A 227 -0.79 10.91 -12.68
N THR A 228 -2.05 10.61 -13.00
CA THR A 228 -3.02 11.65 -13.42
C THR A 228 -3.94 12.16 -12.30
N MET A 229 -4.27 11.33 -11.30
CA MET A 229 -5.19 11.69 -10.20
C MET A 229 -4.47 11.95 -8.87
N SER A 230 -3.23 11.49 -8.70
CA SER A 230 -2.48 11.64 -7.45
C SER A 230 -1.45 12.79 -7.52
N ALA A 231 -1.93 14.01 -7.78
CA ALA A 231 -1.16 15.21 -7.45
C ALA A 231 -0.79 15.25 -5.94
N GLN A 232 -1.53 14.52 -5.11
CA GLN A 232 -1.34 14.42 -3.65
C GLN A 232 -0.28 13.39 -3.19
N CYS A 233 0.18 12.45 -4.02
CA CYS A 233 1.24 11.48 -3.65
C CYS A 233 2.51 11.51 -4.52
N ASN A 234 2.81 12.62 -5.22
CA ASN A 234 3.96 12.75 -6.13
C ASN A 234 5.31 12.34 -5.47
N GLN A 235 5.45 12.55 -4.15
CA GLN A 235 6.65 12.20 -3.40
C GLN A 235 6.90 10.69 -3.20
N SER A 236 5.86 9.85 -3.27
CA SER A 236 6.04 8.39 -3.14
C SER A 236 6.82 7.79 -4.31
N MET A 237 6.82 8.48 -5.47
CA MET A 237 7.58 8.09 -6.66
C MET A 237 9.09 8.32 -6.50
N GLU A 238 9.49 9.46 -5.94
CA GLU A 238 10.91 9.81 -5.78
C GLU A 238 11.64 8.86 -4.82
N HIS A 239 10.88 8.21 -3.93
CA HIS A 239 11.39 7.34 -2.89
C HIS A 239 10.75 5.95 -2.93
N ILE A 240 10.47 5.40 -4.12
CA ILE A 240 9.83 4.09 -4.27
C ILE A 240 10.60 2.97 -3.57
N TRP A 241 11.93 2.97 -3.66
CA TRP A 241 12.78 1.97 -3.00
C TRP A 241 12.82 2.14 -1.49
N SER A 242 12.87 3.37 -1.00
CA SER A 242 12.76 3.66 0.43
C SER A 242 11.38 3.23 0.94
N THR A 243 10.30 3.52 0.21
CA THR A 243 8.94 3.10 0.56
C THR A 243 8.78 1.57 0.54
N LEU A 244 9.41 0.87 -0.41
CA LEU A 244 9.38 -0.60 -0.49
C LEU A 244 10.28 -1.29 0.54
N LEU A 245 11.41 -0.68 0.93
CA LEU A 245 12.40 -1.27 1.84
C LEU A 245 12.22 -0.84 3.31
N HIS A 246 11.75 0.39 3.57
CA HIS A 246 11.48 0.92 4.91
C HIS A 246 10.05 0.66 5.40
N ASN A 247 9.05 0.48 4.51
CA ASN A 247 7.83 -0.17 4.94
C ASN A 247 8.16 -1.64 5.14
N ARG A 248 8.65 -1.98 6.33
CA ARG A 248 8.48 -3.31 6.87
C ARG A 248 7.03 -3.70 6.56
N TRP A 249 6.78 -4.89 6.00
CA TRP A 249 5.44 -5.42 5.65
C TRP A 249 4.46 -5.51 6.86
N ASN A 250 4.84 -4.89 7.99
CA ASN A 250 4.10 -4.47 9.17
C ASN A 250 2.99 -3.42 8.94
N VAL A 251 2.56 -3.17 7.70
CA VAL A 251 1.51 -2.18 7.39
C VAL A 251 0.20 -2.50 8.13
N PHE A 252 0.06 -3.72 8.67
CA PHE A 252 -1.15 -4.25 9.27
C PHE A 252 -0.96 -5.05 10.56
N VAL A 253 0.01 -4.75 11.43
CA VAL A 253 0.26 -5.66 12.58
C VAL A 253 -0.81 -5.61 13.66
N GLY A 254 -1.48 -4.48 13.88
CA GLY A 254 -2.44 -4.39 14.97
C GLY A 254 -3.48 -3.30 14.79
N ALA A 255 -4.50 -3.35 15.64
CA ALA A 255 -5.47 -2.27 15.76
C ALA A 255 -4.78 -1.05 16.35
N GLU A 256 -4.78 0.06 15.61
CA GLU A 256 -4.20 1.30 16.12
C GLU A 256 -5.19 1.93 17.09
N GLU A 257 -4.74 2.15 18.32
CA GLU A 257 -5.56 2.79 19.37
C GLU A 257 -5.58 4.31 19.23
N TYR A 258 -4.62 4.87 18.48
CA TYR A 258 -4.48 6.30 18.26
C TYR A 258 -3.85 6.58 16.90
N VAL A 259 -4.17 7.75 16.36
CA VAL A 259 -3.51 8.33 15.19
C VAL A 259 -2.51 9.37 15.64
N THR A 260 -1.37 9.44 14.95
CA THR A 260 -0.35 10.47 15.18
C THR A 260 -0.13 11.29 13.93
N TRP A 261 0.23 12.56 14.08
CA TRP A 261 0.80 13.37 13.00
C TRP A 261 1.81 14.37 13.57
N GLU A 262 2.63 14.93 12.70
CA GLU A 262 3.77 15.77 13.05
C GLU A 262 3.59 17.16 12.43
N ILE A 263 3.98 18.19 13.17
CA ILE A 263 3.95 19.59 12.73
C ILE A 263 5.23 20.26 13.24
N ALA A 264 5.83 21.14 12.43
CA ALA A 264 6.98 21.93 12.86
C ALA A 264 6.75 23.43 12.65
N PRO A 265 6.00 24.13 13.54
CA PRO A 265 5.92 25.58 13.52
C PRO A 265 7.32 26.20 13.65
N GLY A 266 7.73 26.90 12.60
CA GLY A 266 8.99 27.62 12.50
C GLY A 266 8.77 29.12 12.39
N ARG A 267 9.60 29.90 13.06
CA ARG A 267 9.60 31.36 12.97
C ARG A 267 10.64 31.82 11.98
N LEU A 268 10.23 32.61 10.99
CA LEU A 268 11.12 33.22 10.01
C LEU A 268 11.69 34.56 10.52
N LEU A 269 12.72 35.06 9.86
CA LEU A 269 13.38 36.33 10.20
C LEU A 269 12.42 37.53 10.10
N ASP A 270 11.49 37.51 9.15
CA ASP A 270 10.45 38.54 9.01
C ASP A 270 9.36 38.50 10.10
N GLY A 271 9.39 37.48 10.97
CA GLY A 271 8.44 37.28 12.06
C GLY A 271 7.24 36.40 11.72
N SER A 272 7.08 35.98 10.47
CA SER A 272 6.04 35.02 10.07
C SER A 272 6.27 33.64 10.69
N ILE A 273 5.19 32.86 10.81
CA ILE A 273 5.21 31.49 11.33
C ILE A 273 4.70 30.56 10.23
N VAL A 274 5.49 29.54 9.92
CA VAL A 274 5.23 28.57 8.86
C VAL A 274 5.32 27.15 9.42
N ASP A 275 4.71 26.17 8.76
CA ASP A 275 4.96 24.76 9.07
C ASP A 275 6.12 24.25 8.22
N VAL A 276 7.30 24.19 8.84
CA VAL A 276 8.55 23.72 8.23
C VAL A 276 8.45 22.23 7.87
N TRP A 277 7.64 21.47 8.60
CA TRP A 277 7.46 20.05 8.32
C TRP A 277 6.61 19.87 7.08
N SER A 278 5.41 20.44 7.05
CA SER A 278 4.49 20.27 5.92
C SER A 278 4.81 21.17 4.71
N LYS A 279 5.84 22.02 4.79
CA LYS A 279 6.20 23.03 3.79
C LYS A 279 5.03 23.97 3.45
N SER A 280 4.28 24.36 4.48
CA SER A 280 3.11 25.24 4.35
C SER A 280 3.39 26.60 4.98
N ASP A 281 2.88 27.66 4.35
CA ASP A 281 2.91 29.02 4.90
C ASP A 281 1.97 29.20 6.10
N THR A 282 1.19 28.17 6.44
CA THR A 282 0.25 28.18 7.58
C THR A 282 0.43 26.93 8.43
N VAL A 283 0.34 27.11 9.75
CA VAL A 283 0.37 26.03 10.73
C VAL A 283 -1.06 25.59 11.02
N SER A 284 -1.39 24.34 10.69
CA SER A 284 -2.70 23.74 11.02
C SER A 284 -2.53 22.66 12.07
N TRP A 285 -3.11 22.89 13.26
CA TRP A 285 -3.14 21.90 14.34
C TRP A 285 -4.19 20.80 14.15
N ASP A 286 -5.07 21.00 13.16
CA ASP A 286 -6.10 20.03 12.85
C ASP A 286 -5.47 18.78 12.23
N MET A 287 -6.13 17.65 12.46
CA MET A 287 -5.79 16.44 11.74
C MET A 287 -5.95 16.69 10.24
N PRO A 288 -4.94 16.38 9.40
CA PRO A 288 -4.99 16.68 7.99
C PRO A 288 -6.23 16.04 7.32
N GLY A 289 -6.98 16.87 6.61
CA GLY A 289 -8.31 16.58 6.09
C GLY A 289 -8.34 15.61 4.91
N ALA A 290 -8.15 14.32 5.18
CA ALA A 290 -8.51 13.17 4.33
C ALA A 290 -8.27 11.82 5.03
N GLY A 291 -7.86 11.78 6.30
CA GLY A 291 -6.97 10.70 6.75
C GLY A 291 -5.58 10.92 6.13
N ALA A 292 -4.50 10.42 6.75
CA ALA A 292 -3.12 10.71 6.34
C ALA A 292 -2.97 10.97 4.83
N PRO A 293 -2.58 12.19 4.42
CA PRO A 293 -1.88 12.34 3.16
C PRO A 293 -0.80 11.25 3.15
N CYS A 294 -0.78 10.50 2.06
CA CYS A 294 0.08 9.37 1.74
C CYS A 294 1.25 9.17 2.73
N THR A 295 1.45 7.96 3.25
CA THR A 295 2.58 7.54 4.12
C THR A 295 4.00 7.82 3.58
N SER A 296 4.11 8.62 2.52
CA SER A 296 5.28 9.38 2.07
C SER A 296 6.12 9.82 3.26
N THR A 297 7.35 9.30 3.26
CA THR A 297 8.45 9.73 4.12
C THR A 297 8.91 11.16 3.83
N ALA A 298 8.26 11.92 2.94
CA ALA A 298 8.74 13.21 2.44
C ALA A 298 7.86 14.44 2.79
N ARG A 299 6.99 14.29 3.80
CA ARG A 299 6.35 15.35 4.59
C ARG A 299 5.09 16.04 4.02
N ALA A 300 3.95 15.46 4.37
CA ALA A 300 2.90 16.05 5.21
C ALA A 300 2.07 14.90 5.81
N GLY A 301 1.82 14.91 7.13
CA GLY A 301 0.79 14.07 7.77
C GLY A 301 0.97 12.55 7.67
N ARG A 302 2.06 12.00 8.23
CA ARG A 302 2.24 10.56 8.31
C ARG A 302 1.38 9.97 9.44
N TRP A 303 0.53 8.97 9.14
CA TRP A 303 -0.30 8.27 10.15
C TRP A 303 0.50 7.38 11.12
N ARG A 304 1.78 7.12 10.80
CA ARG A 304 2.77 6.55 11.73
C ARG A 304 3.99 7.46 11.74
N SER A 305 4.06 8.36 12.72
CA SER A 305 5.36 8.90 13.12
C SER A 305 6.23 7.71 13.54
N PHE A 306 7.45 7.59 13.02
CA PHE A 306 8.38 6.65 13.68
C PHE A 306 8.69 7.27 15.05
N PRO A 307 8.42 6.57 16.17
CA PRO A 307 8.83 7.03 17.49
C PRO A 307 10.32 7.36 17.55
N TYR A 308 11.10 6.79 16.63
CA TYR A 308 12.52 7.05 16.42
C TYR A 308 12.87 8.55 16.30
N LEU A 309 12.03 9.38 15.66
CA LEU A 309 12.29 10.82 15.60
C LEU A 309 12.15 11.51 16.96
N ALA A 310 11.33 10.95 17.86
CA ALA A 310 11.15 11.50 19.20
C ALA A 310 12.23 11.06 20.20
N GLU A 311 13.03 10.06 19.84
CA GLU A 311 14.11 9.51 20.66
C GLU A 311 15.51 9.86 20.11
N LEU A 312 15.58 10.58 18.98
CA LEU A 312 16.83 11.03 18.37
C LEU A 312 17.47 12.11 19.25
N ASP A 313 18.54 11.74 19.95
CA ASP A 313 19.39 12.61 20.74
C ASP A 313 20.84 12.61 20.21
N GLY A 314 21.69 13.44 20.82
CA GLY A 314 23.12 13.52 20.50
C GLY A 314 23.42 14.01 19.08
N GLU A 315 24.51 13.47 18.50
CA GLU A 315 25.04 13.92 17.20
C GLU A 315 24.10 13.61 16.03
N ASP A 316 23.41 12.47 16.06
CA ASP A 316 22.46 12.08 15.02
C ASP A 316 21.22 13.00 15.03
N GLY A 317 20.76 13.38 16.23
CA GLY A 317 19.73 14.38 16.42
C GLY A 317 20.15 15.74 15.85
N GLU A 318 21.30 16.27 16.26
CA GLU A 318 21.83 17.54 15.73
C GLU A 318 21.93 17.55 14.20
N ALA A 319 22.46 16.46 13.62
CA ALA A 319 22.63 16.34 12.18
C ALA A 319 21.28 16.43 11.45
N LEU A 320 20.26 15.72 11.95
CA LEU A 320 18.92 15.74 11.38
C LEU A 320 18.23 17.09 11.54
N TRP A 321 18.21 17.64 12.76
CA TRP A 321 17.47 18.86 13.05
C TRP A 321 18.11 20.09 12.38
N GLY A 322 19.44 20.15 12.34
CA GLY A 322 20.18 21.17 11.59
C GLY A 322 20.05 21.00 10.07
N TYR A 323 19.89 19.78 9.57
CA TYR A 323 19.58 19.55 8.16
C TYR A 323 18.26 20.23 7.75
N LEU A 324 17.27 20.34 8.64
CA LEU A 324 15.98 20.93 8.30
C LEU A 324 16.07 22.44 8.08
N CYS A 325 16.88 23.11 8.89
CA CYS A 325 17.20 24.53 8.70
C CYS A 325 17.85 24.76 7.34
N ARG A 326 18.90 23.97 7.03
CA ARG A 326 19.63 24.09 5.75
C ARG A 326 18.75 23.78 4.55
N GLN A 327 17.90 22.76 4.67
CA GLN A 327 16.96 22.38 3.62
C GLN A 327 15.95 23.50 3.37
N TRP A 328 15.34 24.05 4.42
CA TRP A 328 14.40 25.15 4.31
C TRP A 328 15.03 26.37 3.63
N ASP A 329 16.20 26.78 4.11
CA ASP A 329 16.92 27.95 3.58
C ASP A 329 17.31 27.76 2.11
N ALA A 330 17.70 26.54 1.72
CA ALA A 330 17.99 26.20 0.33
C ALA A 330 16.74 26.25 -0.56
N GLU A 331 15.63 25.66 -0.12
CA GLU A 331 14.36 25.62 -0.87
C GLU A 331 13.70 27.00 -1.00
N ASN A 332 13.97 27.92 -0.06
CA ASN A 332 13.48 29.29 -0.07
C ASN A 332 14.49 30.32 -0.57
N GLU A 333 15.62 29.86 -1.11
CA GLU A 333 16.68 30.70 -1.70
C GLU A 333 17.17 31.82 -0.78
N VAL A 334 17.38 31.48 0.50
CA VAL A 334 17.85 32.40 1.54
C VAL A 334 19.30 32.81 1.23
N GLY A 335 19.44 33.88 0.46
CA GLY A 335 20.72 34.35 -0.10
C GLY A 335 20.52 35.17 -1.37
N VAL A 336 19.39 34.97 -2.05
CA VAL A 336 18.94 35.81 -3.18
C VAL A 336 18.38 37.14 -2.62
N PRO A 337 18.74 38.30 -3.20
CA PRO A 337 18.19 39.59 -2.78
C PRO A 337 16.65 39.58 -2.80
N GLY A 338 16.02 39.94 -1.68
CA GLY A 338 14.57 39.92 -1.50
C GLY A 338 14.03 38.75 -0.68
N ASN A 339 14.78 37.65 -0.54
CA ASN A 339 14.35 36.46 0.23
C ASN A 339 14.97 36.36 1.63
N GLY A 340 15.74 37.37 2.07
CA GLY A 340 16.40 37.35 3.38
C GLY A 340 15.44 37.19 4.57
N GLY A 341 14.20 37.67 4.44
CA GLY A 341 13.15 37.52 5.47
C GLY A 341 12.69 36.07 5.68
N LYS A 342 12.90 35.19 4.69
CA LYS A 342 12.48 33.79 4.73
C LYS A 342 13.42 32.85 5.50
N ARG A 343 14.54 33.38 6.01
CA ARG A 343 15.48 32.59 6.82
C ARG A 343 14.76 32.01 8.02
N LEU A 344 14.90 30.70 8.23
CA LEU A 344 14.35 30.04 9.41
C LEU A 344 15.22 30.35 10.62
N LEU A 345 14.64 30.94 11.67
CA LEU A 345 15.37 31.24 12.91
C LEU A 345 15.34 30.08 13.88
N ARG A 346 14.14 29.52 14.09
CA ARG A 346 13.91 28.42 15.03
C ARG A 346 12.63 27.70 14.67
N TYR A 347 12.50 26.45 15.10
CA TYR A 347 11.25 25.71 14.99
C TYR A 347 11.07 24.75 16.16
N ASN A 348 9.81 24.42 16.43
CA ASN A 348 9.42 23.42 17.41
C ASN A 348 8.82 22.23 16.69
N PHE A 349 9.34 21.04 16.92
CA PHE A 349 8.77 19.80 16.39
C PHE A 349 7.75 19.24 17.38
N PHE A 350 6.48 19.17 16.97
CA PHE A 350 5.40 18.59 17.74
C PHE A 350 4.94 17.27 17.15
N MET A 351 4.68 16.31 18.04
CA MET A 351 3.91 15.12 17.73
C MET A 351 2.51 15.30 18.32
N LEU A 352 1.50 15.21 17.47
CA LEU A 352 0.10 15.25 17.83
C LEU A 352 -0.45 13.84 17.83
N GLN A 353 -1.38 13.57 18.73
CA GLN A 353 -2.00 12.26 18.90
C GLN A 353 -3.49 12.40 19.21
N ALA A 354 -4.33 11.59 18.58
CA ALA A 354 -5.74 11.48 18.92
C ALA A 354 -6.14 10.00 18.99
N ASP A 355 -6.87 9.59 20.03
CA ASP A 355 -7.33 8.21 20.16
C ASP A 355 -8.42 7.91 19.13
N VAL A 356 -8.41 6.69 18.60
CA VAL A 356 -9.43 6.20 17.68
C VAL A 356 -10.65 5.80 18.49
N LEU A 357 -11.77 6.48 18.27
CA LEU A 357 -13.04 6.20 18.94
C LEU A 357 -13.98 5.40 18.02
N PRO A 358 -14.98 4.70 18.58
CA PRO A 358 -16.04 4.06 17.81
C PRO A 358 -16.75 5.05 16.87
N ASN A 359 -17.43 4.54 15.84
CA ASN A 359 -18.22 5.35 14.91
C ASN A 359 -17.40 6.38 14.12
N MET A 360 -16.20 6.01 13.68
CA MET A 360 -15.33 6.90 12.89
C MET A 360 -14.88 8.16 13.65
N GLY A 361 -15.06 8.21 14.97
CA GLY A 361 -14.69 9.35 15.81
C GLY A 361 -13.21 9.34 16.21
N PHE A 362 -12.74 10.50 16.67
CA PHE A 362 -11.41 10.68 17.28
C PHE A 362 -11.55 11.45 18.60
N SER A 363 -10.67 11.18 19.55
CA SER A 363 -10.61 11.97 20.78
C SER A 363 -10.13 13.40 20.51
N ALA A 364 -10.17 14.25 21.53
CA ALA A 364 -9.43 15.51 21.49
C ALA A 364 -7.93 15.26 21.22
N THR A 365 -7.35 16.12 20.39
CA THR A 365 -5.94 16.05 20.02
C THR A 365 -5.05 16.41 21.21
N ARG A 366 -4.13 15.51 21.54
CA ARG A 366 -3.02 15.77 22.47
C ARG A 366 -1.81 16.26 21.70
N LYS A 367 -1.16 17.31 22.18
CA LYS A 367 0.06 17.89 21.59
C LYS A 367 1.24 17.56 22.50
N ARG A 368 2.31 17.00 21.96
CA ARG A 368 3.57 16.76 22.66
C ARG A 368 4.69 17.48 21.93
N LEU A 369 5.37 18.40 22.61
CA LEU A 369 6.63 18.95 22.11
C LEU A 369 7.69 17.84 22.16
N VAL A 370 8.31 17.57 21.01
CA VAL A 370 9.35 16.56 20.86
C VAL A 370 10.72 17.21 20.90
N HIS A 371 10.91 18.29 20.14
CA HIS A 371 12.18 18.98 20.04
C HIS A 371 11.96 20.48 19.77
N SER A 372 12.88 21.32 20.25
CA SER A 372 12.97 22.74 19.90
C SER A 372 14.37 22.98 19.36
N HIS A 373 14.46 23.58 18.18
CA HIS A 373 15.73 23.77 17.48
C HIS A 373 15.92 25.24 17.09
N ASP A 374 17.07 25.80 17.44
CA ASP A 374 17.53 27.12 17.00
C ASP A 374 18.48 26.95 15.81
N CYS A 375 18.07 27.44 14.64
CA CYS A 375 18.85 27.37 13.41
C CYS A 375 20.04 28.34 13.38
N THR A 376 20.13 29.25 14.36
CA THR A 376 21.21 30.24 14.46
C THR A 376 22.29 29.85 15.47
N SER A 377 22.02 28.84 16.30
CA SER A 377 23.00 28.30 17.25
C SER A 377 23.87 27.23 16.59
N ASP A 378 25.17 27.22 16.90
CA ASP A 378 26.10 26.17 16.49
C ASP A 378 25.89 24.86 17.28
N SER A 379 25.15 24.89 18.39
CA SER A 379 24.78 23.71 19.18
C SER A 379 23.44 23.86 19.91
N ASN A 380 22.53 22.90 19.75
CA ASN A 380 21.20 22.86 20.37
C ASN A 380 21.07 21.76 21.45
N PHE A 381 21.96 20.76 21.47
CA PHE A 381 22.00 19.69 22.46
C PHE A 381 23.10 19.86 23.51
N ALA A 382 23.71 21.05 23.62
CA ALA A 382 24.61 21.35 24.72
C ALA A 382 23.84 21.12 26.03
N LYS A 383 24.19 20.04 26.75
CA LYS A 383 23.57 19.67 28.03
C LYS A 383 23.46 20.94 28.86
N GLU A 384 22.22 21.34 29.17
CA GLU A 384 21.96 22.32 30.21
C GLU A 384 22.75 21.87 31.43
N THR A 385 23.88 22.54 31.66
CA THR A 385 24.73 22.30 32.79
C THR A 385 24.05 23.03 33.94
N LYS A 386 22.89 22.50 34.38
CA LYS A 386 22.09 22.73 35.60
C LYS A 386 22.15 24.06 36.40
N GLU A 387 22.74 25.15 35.92
CA GLU A 387 23.07 26.31 36.77
C GLU A 387 22.39 27.63 36.39
N GLU A 388 21.65 27.74 35.28
CA GLU A 388 21.02 29.02 34.92
C GLU A 388 19.51 28.94 34.71
N LYS A 389 18.80 28.61 35.79
CA LYS A 389 17.35 28.87 35.90
C LYS A 389 17.11 30.33 36.31
N THR A 390 17.30 31.28 35.39
CA THR A 390 16.68 32.61 35.51
C THR A 390 16.52 33.26 34.13
N GLY A 391 15.31 33.16 33.54
CA GLY A 391 14.83 34.21 32.62
C GLY A 391 14.42 33.85 31.19
N GLY A 392 14.24 32.58 30.82
CA GLY A 392 13.73 32.21 29.50
C GLY A 392 12.19 32.14 29.43
N PHE A 393 11.56 32.94 28.58
CA PHE A 393 10.12 32.91 28.30
C PHE A 393 9.70 31.52 27.76
N ASP A 394 8.96 30.78 28.57
CA ASP A 394 8.48 29.43 28.25
C ASP A 394 7.18 29.50 27.42
N PHE A 395 7.31 29.28 26.10
CA PHE A 395 6.18 29.21 25.16
C PHE A 395 5.28 27.98 25.39
N ALA A 396 5.64 27.07 26.30
CA ALA A 396 4.82 25.90 26.61
C ALA A 396 3.57 26.22 27.46
N SER A 397 3.41 27.45 27.96
CA SER A 397 2.36 27.78 28.95
C SER A 397 1.17 28.62 28.45
N SER A 398 1.11 29.06 27.19
CA SER A 398 -0.03 29.84 26.72
C SER A 398 -1.18 28.94 26.26
N GLY A 399 -2.16 28.76 27.15
CA GLY A 399 -3.49 28.21 26.85
C GLY A 399 -4.37 29.11 25.97
N GLU A 400 -3.78 29.87 25.05
CA GLU A 400 -4.48 30.68 24.06
C GLU A 400 -3.71 30.60 22.74
N LEU A 401 -4.07 29.63 21.89
CA LEU A 401 -3.90 29.62 20.43
C LEU A 401 -4.77 28.51 19.82
#